data_AF-A0A318PDK5-F1
#
_entry.id   AF-A0A318PDK5-F1
#
_cell.length_a   1.000
_cell.length_b   1.000
_cell.length_c   1.000
_cell.angle_alpha   90.00
_cell.angle_beta   90.00
_cell.angle_gamma   90.00
#
_symmetry.space_group_name_H-M   'P 1'
#
loop_
_entity.id
_entity.type
_entity.pdbx_description
1 polymer ?
#
loop_
_entity_poly.entity_id
_entity_poly.type
_entity_poly.pdbx_seq_one_letter_code
_entity_poly.pdbx_strand_id
1 'polypeptide(L)'
;MMPQAKLMHADSGFRCERLEKELQLGLGLDGSAVLHYPGSLPQGWLVQALDQLLIAAPQLSGITLPYAQWREEPQAQALFALASGDYLARETFYQLPLWLGADRNPASAQMLYDAERSLWYPQRPMRPNGEVYRRYDPQLKQTLSFRLPEVERDAGQFTRWMNSPRVDAFWEMSGPLETQAAYLQRQLDSSYCYPLLGCFDDRPFGYFEVYWAPEDRIGRHYRWQPFDRGLHMLVGEEDRRGAHYIRSWLRGLTHYLYLDEPRTTRVVAEPRADNQRLFRHLPTAGYHTVKEFDFPHKRSRLIMNQRDEFFRGIGL
;
A
#
# COMPACT_ATOMS: atom_id res chain seq x y z
N MET A 1 -8.32 -19.66 2.12
CA MET A 1 -8.59 -18.79 0.95
C MET A 1 -9.70 -17.83 1.36
N MET A 2 -9.41 -16.52 1.42
CA MET A 2 -10.41 -15.52 1.82
C MET A 2 -11.59 -15.52 0.83
N PRO A 3 -12.83 -15.41 1.31
CA PRO A 3 -14.01 -15.41 0.46
C PRO A 3 -14.08 -14.12 -0.39
N GLN A 4 -14.08 -14.24 -1.72
CA GLN A 4 -14.25 -13.11 -2.64
C GLN A 4 -15.73 -12.69 -2.71
N ALA A 5 -16.02 -11.38 -2.56
CA ALA A 5 -17.38 -10.84 -2.69
C ALA A 5 -17.95 -10.95 -4.13
N LYS A 6 -17.06 -10.87 -5.14
CA LYS A 6 -17.36 -10.91 -6.60
C LYS A 6 -18.63 -10.15 -6.98
N LEU A 7 -18.51 -8.82 -7.07
CA LEU A 7 -19.58 -7.97 -7.58
C LEU A 7 -19.51 -7.87 -9.11
N MET A 8 -20.63 -8.16 -9.78
CA MET A 8 -20.79 -7.93 -11.22
C MET A 8 -21.76 -6.77 -11.45
N HIS A 9 -21.43 -5.91 -12.42
CA HIS A 9 -22.35 -4.90 -12.91
C HIS A 9 -23.46 -5.59 -13.72
N ALA A 10 -24.72 -5.41 -13.33
CA ALA A 10 -25.89 -5.79 -14.10
C ALA A 10 -26.59 -4.52 -14.58
N ASP A 11 -27.42 -4.63 -15.63
CA ASP A 11 -27.99 -3.50 -16.38
C ASP A 11 -28.79 -2.48 -15.53
N SER A 12 -29.09 -2.78 -14.26
CA SER A 12 -29.74 -1.88 -13.29
C SER A 12 -29.16 -1.90 -11.87
N GLY A 13 -27.96 -2.46 -11.62
CA GLY A 13 -27.37 -2.52 -10.27
C GLY A 13 -26.14 -3.41 -10.10
N PHE A 14 -25.76 -3.70 -8.85
CA PHE A 14 -24.66 -4.62 -8.52
C PHE A 14 -25.21 -5.97 -8.06
N ARG A 15 -24.83 -7.06 -8.73
CA ARG A 15 -25.15 -8.42 -8.28
C ARG A 15 -23.95 -9.01 -7.55
N CYS A 16 -24.19 -9.55 -6.35
CA CYS A 16 -23.18 -10.36 -5.66
C CYS A 16 -23.33 -11.82 -6.09
N GLU A 17 -22.33 -12.35 -6.80
CA GLU A 17 -22.33 -13.74 -7.26
C GLU A 17 -22.40 -14.70 -6.06
N ARG A 18 -21.67 -14.40 -4.99
CA ARG A 18 -21.58 -15.25 -3.80
C ARG A 18 -22.87 -15.30 -2.96
N LEU A 19 -23.64 -14.21 -2.93
CA LEU A 19 -24.91 -14.16 -2.22
C LEU A 19 -26.09 -14.59 -3.11
N GLU A 20 -25.86 -14.79 -4.41
CA GLU A 20 -26.88 -15.01 -5.44
C GLU A 20 -28.00 -13.95 -5.44
N LYS A 21 -27.68 -12.72 -5.02
CA LYS A 21 -28.64 -11.63 -4.81
C LYS A 21 -28.19 -10.33 -5.47
N GLU A 22 -29.18 -9.52 -5.84
CA GLU A 22 -28.97 -8.11 -6.18
C GLU A 22 -28.74 -7.30 -4.90
N LEU A 23 -27.70 -6.48 -4.91
CA LEU A 23 -27.45 -5.50 -3.86
C LEU A 23 -28.31 -4.27 -4.15
N GLN A 24 -29.22 -3.96 -3.23
CA GLN A 24 -30.04 -2.76 -3.32
C GLN A 24 -29.20 -1.55 -2.92
N LEU A 25 -28.86 -0.74 -3.93
CA LEU A 25 -28.09 0.49 -3.79
C LEU A 25 -28.97 1.69 -4.13
N GLY A 26 -29.30 2.51 -3.12
CA GLY A 26 -29.92 3.82 -3.34
C GLY A 26 -28.85 4.86 -3.67
N LEU A 27 -29.05 5.72 -4.65
CA LEU A 27 -28.12 6.80 -4.99
C LEU A 27 -28.62 8.14 -4.42
N GLY A 28 -27.76 8.84 -3.69
CA GLY A 28 -28.01 10.19 -3.20
C GLY A 28 -27.69 11.26 -4.23
N LEU A 29 -28.34 12.43 -4.14
CA LEU A 29 -28.07 13.58 -5.01
C LEU A 29 -26.72 14.26 -4.71
N ASP A 30 -26.15 13.97 -3.54
CA ASP A 30 -24.83 14.43 -3.08
C ASP A 30 -23.68 13.50 -3.50
N GLY A 31 -23.96 12.53 -4.37
CA GLY A 31 -23.00 11.52 -4.82
C GLY A 31 -22.74 10.42 -3.79
N SER A 32 -23.49 10.35 -2.68
CA SER A 32 -23.43 9.22 -1.76
C SER A 32 -24.26 8.03 -2.27
N ALA A 33 -24.09 6.87 -1.65
CA ALA A 33 -24.97 5.73 -1.87
C ALA A 33 -25.43 5.10 -0.55
N VAL A 34 -26.59 4.45 -0.56
CA VAL A 34 -27.14 3.70 0.58
C VAL A 34 -27.15 2.22 0.21
N LEU A 35 -26.41 1.40 0.95
CA LEU A 35 -26.41 -0.05 0.78
C LEU A 35 -27.36 -0.68 1.82
N HIS A 36 -28.46 -1.26 1.34
CA HIS A 36 -29.42 -1.96 2.20
C HIS A 36 -28.92 -3.34 2.61
N TYR A 37 -29.28 -3.76 3.82
CA TYR A 37 -28.83 -5.04 4.37
C TYR A 37 -29.37 -6.24 3.55
N PRO A 38 -28.50 -7.05 2.92
CA PRO A 38 -28.95 -8.14 2.03
C PRO A 38 -29.24 -9.46 2.78
N GLY A 39 -29.13 -9.46 4.10
CA GLY A 39 -29.21 -10.64 4.97
C GLY A 39 -27.82 -11.17 5.35
N SER A 40 -27.76 -12.41 5.83
CA SER A 40 -26.54 -13.04 6.36
C SER A 40 -25.34 -12.94 5.40
N LEU A 41 -24.19 -12.56 5.95
CA LEU A 41 -22.97 -12.28 5.20
C LEU A 41 -21.86 -13.27 5.55
N PRO A 42 -21.04 -13.70 4.57
CA PRO A 42 -19.79 -14.38 4.85
C PRO A 42 -18.83 -13.49 5.65
N GLN A 43 -17.96 -14.11 6.45
CA GLN A 43 -16.90 -13.40 7.17
C GLN A 43 -15.98 -12.64 6.21
N GLY A 44 -15.69 -11.37 6.52
CA GLY A 44 -14.81 -10.50 5.72
C GLY A 44 -15.41 -10.02 4.40
N TRP A 45 -16.70 -10.27 4.15
CA TRP A 45 -17.38 -9.89 2.91
C TRP A 45 -17.62 -8.38 2.82
N LEU A 46 -18.07 -7.74 3.91
CA LEU A 46 -18.58 -6.37 3.87
C LEU A 46 -17.52 -5.37 3.41
N VAL A 47 -16.31 -5.44 3.97
CA VAL A 47 -15.17 -4.60 3.57
C VAL A 47 -14.84 -4.77 2.09
N GLN A 48 -14.81 -6.02 1.60
CA GLN A 48 -14.51 -6.29 0.19
C GLN A 48 -15.60 -5.77 -0.74
N ALA A 49 -16.87 -5.90 -0.35
CA ALA A 49 -17.99 -5.39 -1.12
C ALA A 49 -17.94 -3.86 -1.23
N LEU A 50 -17.71 -3.17 -0.11
CA LEU A 50 -17.57 -1.71 -0.08
C LEU A 50 -16.38 -1.24 -0.94
N ASP A 51 -15.22 -1.89 -0.82
CA ASP A 51 -14.05 -1.59 -1.63
C ASP A 51 -14.34 -1.77 -3.13
N GLN A 52 -14.96 -2.88 -3.53
CA GLN A 52 -15.32 -3.14 -4.92
C GLN A 52 -16.36 -2.12 -5.45
N LEU A 53 -17.35 -1.74 -4.64
CA LEU A 53 -18.33 -0.71 -5.00
C LEU A 53 -17.67 0.65 -5.23
N LEU A 54 -16.79 1.08 -4.32
CA LEU A 54 -16.09 2.35 -4.43
C LEU A 54 -15.08 2.38 -5.59
N ILE A 55 -14.50 1.25 -5.97
CA ILE A 55 -13.65 1.18 -7.18
C ILE A 55 -14.50 1.22 -8.45
N ALA A 56 -15.62 0.50 -8.48
CA ALA A 56 -16.51 0.44 -9.65
C ALA A 56 -17.25 1.76 -9.88
N ALA A 57 -17.53 2.53 -8.83
CA ALA A 57 -18.18 3.83 -8.87
C ALA A 57 -17.28 4.91 -8.24
N PRO A 58 -16.23 5.37 -8.95
CA PRO A 58 -15.25 6.32 -8.42
C PRO A 58 -15.84 7.69 -8.09
N GLN A 59 -17.02 8.03 -8.64
CA GLN A 59 -17.76 9.25 -8.35
C GLN A 59 -18.44 9.25 -6.98
N LEU A 60 -18.56 8.09 -6.31
CA LEU A 60 -19.23 8.03 -5.01
C LEU A 60 -18.40 8.70 -3.92
N SER A 61 -19.03 9.62 -3.19
CA SER A 61 -18.45 10.31 -2.04
C SER A 61 -18.37 9.42 -0.79
N GLY A 62 -19.20 8.38 -0.72
CA GLY A 62 -19.22 7.41 0.38
C GLY A 62 -20.44 6.50 0.32
N ILE A 63 -20.53 5.57 1.28
CA ILE A 63 -21.63 4.61 1.39
C ILE A 63 -22.22 4.64 2.80
N THR A 64 -23.52 4.87 2.92
CA THR A 64 -24.29 4.71 4.15
C THR A 64 -24.75 3.26 4.29
N LEU A 65 -24.56 2.69 5.49
CA LEU A 65 -25.14 1.42 5.92
C LEU A 65 -26.20 1.72 6.98
N PRO A 66 -27.49 1.87 6.64
CA PRO A 66 -28.50 2.37 7.58
C PRO A 66 -28.48 1.60 8.91
N TYR A 67 -28.15 2.28 10.01
CA TYR A 67 -27.91 1.61 11.30
C TYR A 67 -29.08 0.69 11.71
N ALA A 68 -30.33 1.12 11.50
CA ALA A 68 -31.52 0.33 11.81
C ALA A 68 -31.57 -1.05 11.14
N GLN A 69 -30.95 -1.21 9.95
CA GLN A 69 -30.90 -2.46 9.20
C GLN A 69 -29.66 -3.29 9.54
N TRP A 70 -28.55 -2.62 9.84
CA TRP A 70 -27.23 -3.24 9.96
C TRP A 70 -26.77 -3.48 11.40
N ARG A 71 -27.45 -2.92 12.41
CA ARG A 71 -27.01 -2.91 13.82
C ARG A 71 -26.76 -4.29 14.45
N GLU A 72 -27.35 -5.37 13.92
CA GLU A 72 -27.14 -6.73 14.43
C GLU A 72 -26.04 -7.49 13.66
N GLU A 73 -25.49 -6.92 12.58
CA GLU A 73 -24.46 -7.59 11.78
C GLU A 73 -23.05 -7.24 12.33
N PRO A 74 -22.24 -8.24 12.73
CA PRO A 74 -20.97 -7.99 13.41
C PRO A 74 -19.92 -7.21 12.59
N GLN A 75 -19.83 -7.42 11.27
CA GLN A 75 -18.87 -6.70 10.43
C GLN A 75 -19.24 -5.22 10.30
N ALA A 76 -20.54 -4.91 10.22
CA ALA A 76 -21.04 -3.55 10.21
C ALA A 76 -20.81 -2.86 11.56
N GLN A 77 -21.05 -3.53 12.68
CA GLN A 77 -20.72 -2.99 14.02
C GLN A 77 -19.23 -2.63 14.13
N ALA A 78 -18.34 -3.49 13.64
CA ALA A 78 -16.91 -3.21 13.62
C ALA A 78 -16.57 -1.99 12.75
N LEU A 79 -17.21 -1.83 11.58
CA LEU A 79 -17.03 -0.65 10.73
C LEU A 79 -17.58 0.62 11.38
N PHE A 80 -18.73 0.56 12.05
CA PHE A 80 -19.30 1.70 12.76
C PHE A 80 -18.40 2.18 13.89
N ALA A 81 -17.79 1.25 14.63
CA ALA A 81 -16.82 1.60 15.66
C ALA A 81 -15.58 2.29 15.07
N LEU A 82 -15.07 1.81 13.94
CA LEU A 82 -13.90 2.40 13.27
C LEU A 82 -14.20 3.76 12.63
N ALA A 83 -15.36 3.92 12.00
CA ALA A 83 -15.76 5.15 11.33
C ALA A 83 -16.43 6.17 12.26
N SER A 84 -16.79 5.76 13.48
CA SER A 84 -17.61 6.55 14.41
C SER A 84 -18.95 7.00 13.81
N GLY A 85 -19.57 6.16 12.98
CA GLY A 85 -20.83 6.46 12.30
C GLY A 85 -21.25 5.40 11.30
N ASP A 86 -22.47 5.51 10.78
CA ASP A 86 -23.04 4.59 9.79
C ASP A 86 -22.86 5.03 8.33
N TYR A 87 -22.24 6.20 8.13
CA TYR A 87 -21.76 6.69 6.84
C TYR A 87 -20.25 6.51 6.69
N LEU A 88 -19.85 5.79 5.65
CA LEU A 88 -18.46 5.55 5.29
C LEU A 88 -18.07 6.46 4.12
N ALA A 89 -17.64 7.68 4.45
CA ALA A 89 -17.01 8.57 3.47
C ALA A 89 -15.83 7.86 2.80
N ARG A 90 -15.70 7.97 1.48
CA ARG A 90 -14.67 7.29 0.67
C ARG A 90 -13.26 7.50 1.24
N GLU A 91 -12.92 8.77 1.49
CA GLU A 91 -11.62 9.17 2.03
C GLU A 91 -11.33 8.57 3.41
N THR A 92 -12.35 8.50 4.26
CA THR A 92 -12.24 7.92 5.60
C THR A 92 -12.13 6.39 5.53
N PHE A 93 -12.94 5.73 4.71
CA PHE A 93 -12.95 4.29 4.53
C PHE A 93 -11.56 3.76 4.15
N TYR A 94 -10.90 4.40 3.18
CA TYR A 94 -9.55 4.05 2.77
C TYR A 94 -8.46 4.43 3.78
N GLN A 95 -8.78 5.14 4.86
CA GLN A 95 -7.81 5.42 5.93
C GLN A 95 -7.98 4.51 7.16
N LEU A 96 -9.02 3.68 7.17
CA LEU A 96 -9.24 2.70 8.22
C LEU A 96 -8.18 1.58 8.15
N PRO A 97 -7.80 0.96 9.28
CA PRO A 97 -6.78 -0.10 9.33
C PRO A 97 -7.24 -1.45 8.75
N LEU A 98 -8.21 -1.45 7.82
CA LEU A 98 -8.91 -2.66 7.35
C LEU A 98 -8.04 -3.61 6.52
N TRP A 99 -6.94 -3.11 5.96
CA TRP A 99 -6.03 -3.87 5.09
C TRP A 99 -4.72 -4.25 5.75
N LEU A 100 -4.50 -3.87 7.02
CA LEU A 100 -3.28 -4.21 7.74
C LEU A 100 -3.32 -5.67 8.21
N GLY A 101 -2.23 -6.40 7.99
CA GLY A 101 -2.09 -7.81 8.37
C GLY A 101 -1.63 -8.04 9.81
N ALA A 102 -1.13 -6.99 10.47
CA ALA A 102 -0.68 -7.00 11.86
C ALA A 102 -1.17 -5.73 12.57
N ASP A 103 -1.25 -5.79 13.90
CA ASP A 103 -1.52 -4.62 14.71
C ASP A 103 -0.42 -3.57 14.51
N ARG A 104 -0.84 -2.29 14.51
CA ARG A 104 0.09 -1.17 14.39
C ARG A 104 0.97 -1.10 15.64
N ASN A 105 2.28 -1.00 15.44
CA ASN A 105 3.19 -0.57 16.49
C ASN A 105 3.15 0.97 16.56
N PRO A 106 2.56 1.60 17.58
CA PRO A 106 2.50 3.05 17.64
C PRO A 106 3.90 3.63 17.85
N ALA A 107 4.28 4.66 17.08
CA ALA A 107 5.54 5.35 17.38
C ALA A 107 5.43 6.12 18.70
N SER A 108 6.49 6.03 19.50
CA SER A 108 6.63 6.73 20.78
C SER A 108 6.58 8.25 20.60
N ALA A 109 6.16 8.97 21.64
CA ALA A 109 6.30 10.43 21.71
C ALA A 109 7.74 10.86 22.03
N GLN A 110 8.62 9.91 22.34
CA GLN A 110 10.02 10.15 22.59
C GLN A 110 10.74 10.58 21.31
N MET A 111 11.73 11.45 21.48
CA MET A 111 12.61 11.93 20.42
C MET A 111 14.04 11.42 20.65
N LEU A 112 14.77 11.18 19.57
CA LEU A 112 16.13 10.66 19.56
C LEU A 112 17.06 11.57 18.76
N TYR A 113 18.29 11.74 19.27
CA TYR A 113 19.36 12.45 18.60
C TYR A 113 20.35 11.45 18.03
N ASP A 114 20.52 11.47 16.72
CA ASP A 114 21.55 10.72 16.01
C ASP A 114 22.69 11.69 15.70
N ALA A 115 23.84 11.49 16.36
CA ALA A 115 25.01 12.33 16.18
C ALA A 115 25.67 12.14 14.80
N GLU A 116 25.67 10.93 14.24
CA GLU A 116 26.28 10.61 12.95
C GLU A 116 25.52 11.29 11.81
N ARG A 117 24.19 11.30 11.90
CA ARG A 117 23.32 12.00 10.95
C ARG A 117 23.12 13.47 11.31
N SER A 118 23.43 13.86 12.55
CA SER A 118 23.10 15.16 13.15
C SER A 118 21.61 15.48 13.05
N LEU A 119 20.77 14.52 13.43
CA LEU A 119 19.31 14.60 13.31
C LEU A 119 18.63 14.45 14.68
N TRP A 120 17.57 15.23 14.88
CA TRP A 120 16.63 15.08 15.99
C TRP A 120 15.27 14.67 15.43
N TYR A 121 14.83 13.44 15.74
CA TYR A 121 13.64 12.85 15.13
C TYR A 121 12.87 11.95 16.12
N PRO A 122 11.58 11.64 15.85
CA PRO A 122 10.80 10.78 16.72
C PRO A 122 11.36 9.35 16.75
N GLN A 123 11.35 8.72 17.92
CA GLN A 123 11.65 7.30 18.03
C GLN A 123 10.69 6.49 17.15
N ARG A 124 11.26 5.64 16.30
CA ARG A 124 10.51 4.85 15.33
C ARG A 124 9.84 3.65 15.98
N PRO A 125 8.66 3.24 15.47
CA PRO A 125 8.06 2.00 15.90
C PRO A 125 8.95 0.83 15.49
N MET A 126 8.85 -0.27 16.23
CA MET A 126 9.53 -1.51 15.86
C MET A 126 9.02 -1.99 14.49
N ARG A 127 9.94 -2.53 13.69
CA ARG A 127 9.62 -3.21 12.43
C ARG A 127 8.50 -4.24 12.66
N PRO A 128 7.45 -4.28 11.83
CA PRO A 128 6.41 -5.31 11.94
C PRO A 128 6.96 -6.68 11.55
N ASN A 129 6.18 -7.74 11.78
CA ASN A 129 6.56 -9.11 11.40
C ASN A 129 5.47 -9.74 10.51
N GLY A 130 5.86 -10.69 9.67
CA GLY A 130 4.93 -11.45 8.83
C GLY A 130 4.32 -10.61 7.69
N GLU A 131 3.04 -10.84 7.42
CA GLU A 131 2.27 -10.08 6.43
C GLU A 131 1.76 -8.77 7.03
N VAL A 132 2.04 -7.66 6.35
CA VAL A 132 1.71 -6.31 6.84
C VAL A 132 0.52 -5.70 6.12
N TYR A 133 0.18 -6.21 4.92
CA TYR A 133 -0.89 -5.66 4.11
C TYR A 133 -1.50 -6.72 3.20
N ARG A 134 -2.83 -6.70 3.06
CA ARG A 134 -3.55 -7.55 2.11
C ARG A 134 -4.77 -6.84 1.54
N ARG A 135 -4.91 -6.85 0.21
CA ARG A 135 -6.09 -6.33 -0.50
C ARG A 135 -6.36 -7.07 -1.79
N TYR A 136 -7.63 -7.33 -2.07
CA TYR A 136 -8.05 -7.82 -3.37
C TYR A 136 -8.13 -6.67 -4.39
N ASP A 137 -7.43 -6.80 -5.52
CA ASP A 137 -7.55 -5.87 -6.64
C ASP A 137 -8.58 -6.44 -7.64
N PRO A 138 -9.79 -5.86 -7.76
CA PRO A 138 -10.80 -6.38 -8.67
C PRO A 138 -10.51 -6.12 -10.15
N GLN A 139 -9.62 -5.18 -10.48
CA GLN A 139 -9.22 -4.94 -11.87
C GLN A 139 -8.26 -6.02 -12.34
N LEU A 140 -7.34 -6.46 -11.47
CA LEU A 140 -6.44 -7.57 -11.75
C LEU A 140 -7.06 -8.94 -11.45
N LYS A 141 -8.11 -8.96 -10.63
CA LYS A 141 -8.72 -10.17 -10.07
C LYS A 141 -7.73 -11.00 -9.24
N GLN A 142 -6.76 -10.35 -8.62
CA GLN A 142 -5.72 -10.97 -7.81
C GLN A 142 -5.64 -10.32 -6.43
N THR A 143 -5.15 -11.06 -5.45
CA THR A 143 -4.89 -10.52 -4.11
C THR A 143 -3.47 -9.98 -4.05
N LEU A 144 -3.33 -8.67 -3.86
CA LEU A 144 -2.06 -8.03 -3.54
C LEU A 144 -1.79 -8.16 -2.04
N SER A 145 -0.60 -8.61 -1.66
CA SER A 145 -0.13 -8.53 -0.28
C SER A 145 1.34 -8.11 -0.19
N PHE A 146 1.73 -7.61 0.97
CA PHE A 146 3.12 -7.33 1.31
C PHE A 146 3.47 -8.04 2.61
N ARG A 147 4.60 -8.74 2.62
CA ARG A 147 5.13 -9.43 3.79
C ARG A 147 6.63 -9.25 3.91
N LEU A 148 7.15 -9.44 5.11
CA LEU A 148 8.58 -9.47 5.29
C LEU A 148 9.18 -10.77 4.74
N PRO A 149 10.42 -10.74 4.24
CA PRO A 149 11.13 -11.93 3.80
C PRO A 149 11.52 -12.81 5.00
N GLU A 150 11.47 -14.12 4.81
CA GLU A 150 12.15 -15.11 5.65
C GLU A 150 13.43 -15.52 4.92
N VAL A 151 14.60 -15.23 5.50
CA VAL A 151 15.89 -15.32 4.80
C VAL A 151 16.10 -16.72 4.23
N GLU A 152 15.85 -17.75 5.03
CA GLU A 152 16.04 -19.16 4.67
C GLU A 152 15.16 -19.58 3.48
N ARG A 153 13.96 -19.00 3.38
CA ARG A 153 13.00 -19.34 2.32
C ARG A 153 13.17 -18.47 1.08
N ASP A 154 13.38 -17.18 1.27
CA ASP A 154 13.21 -16.17 0.23
C ASP A 154 14.54 -15.72 -0.40
N ALA A 155 15.69 -15.98 0.24
CA ALA A 155 17.00 -15.57 -0.28
C ALA A 155 17.26 -16.12 -1.69
N GLY A 156 16.91 -17.39 -1.96
CA GLY A 156 17.09 -17.98 -3.29
C GLY A 156 16.35 -17.25 -4.40
N GLN A 157 15.10 -16.83 -4.16
CA GLN A 157 14.34 -16.04 -5.14
C GLN A 157 14.89 -14.62 -5.27
N PHE A 158 15.21 -13.98 -4.15
CA PHE A 158 15.83 -12.65 -4.13
C PHE A 158 17.15 -12.62 -4.90
N THR A 159 18.00 -13.64 -4.75
CA THR A 159 19.24 -13.80 -5.54
C THR A 159 18.98 -13.89 -7.03
N ARG A 160 17.98 -14.65 -7.47
CA ARG A 160 17.64 -14.71 -8.91
C ARG A 160 17.23 -13.34 -9.44
N TRP A 161 16.45 -12.58 -8.68
CA TRP A 161 16.02 -11.25 -9.10
C TRP A 161 17.19 -10.27 -9.18
N MET A 162 18.04 -10.21 -8.15
CA MET A 162 19.22 -9.34 -8.11
C MET A 162 20.22 -9.65 -9.24
N ASN A 163 20.37 -10.93 -9.60
CA ASN A 163 21.24 -11.35 -10.70
C ASN A 163 20.62 -11.20 -12.09
N SER A 164 19.35 -10.78 -12.20
CA SER A 164 18.78 -10.51 -13.52
C SER A 164 19.44 -9.26 -14.12
N PRO A 165 19.89 -9.27 -15.39
CA PRO A 165 20.58 -8.12 -15.99
C PRO A 165 19.78 -6.81 -15.92
N ARG A 166 18.45 -6.91 -15.94
CA ARG A 166 17.56 -5.76 -15.81
C ARG A 166 17.59 -5.14 -14.42
N VAL A 167 17.57 -5.95 -13.37
CA VAL A 167 17.62 -5.44 -11.98
C VAL A 167 19.01 -4.94 -11.66
N ASP A 168 20.04 -5.70 -12.04
CA ASP A 168 21.45 -5.36 -11.80
C ASP A 168 21.85 -4.04 -12.46
N ALA A 169 21.30 -3.71 -13.65
CA ALA A 169 21.53 -2.41 -14.30
C ALA A 169 21.10 -1.18 -13.47
N PHE A 170 20.26 -1.36 -12.44
CA PHE A 170 19.82 -0.28 -11.55
C PHE A 170 20.28 -0.45 -10.11
N TRP A 171 20.34 -1.70 -9.64
CA TRP A 171 20.68 -2.03 -8.25
C TRP A 171 22.18 -2.33 -8.07
N GLU A 172 22.90 -2.74 -9.11
CA GLU A 172 24.35 -3.00 -9.11
C GLU A 172 24.76 -3.92 -7.94
N MET A 173 23.97 -4.97 -7.74
CA MET A 173 23.97 -5.81 -6.55
C MET A 173 24.01 -7.30 -6.88
N SER A 174 24.29 -7.68 -8.13
CA SER A 174 24.49 -9.06 -8.50
C SER A 174 25.58 -9.74 -7.65
N GLY A 175 25.36 -11.00 -7.30
CA GLY A 175 26.25 -11.75 -6.42
C GLY A 175 25.72 -13.12 -6.01
N PRO A 176 26.54 -13.89 -5.27
CA PRO A 176 26.17 -15.23 -4.82
C PRO A 176 25.09 -15.19 -3.73
N LEU A 177 24.47 -16.35 -3.46
CA LEU A 177 23.35 -16.50 -2.52
C LEU A 177 23.69 -15.96 -1.13
N GLU A 178 24.90 -16.24 -0.64
CA GLU A 178 25.37 -15.86 0.69
C GLU A 178 25.42 -14.34 0.85
N THR A 179 25.85 -13.62 -0.20
CA THR A 179 25.86 -12.15 -0.22
C THR A 179 24.45 -11.59 -0.11
N GLN A 180 23.49 -12.20 -0.81
CA GLN A 180 22.10 -11.75 -0.83
C GLN A 180 21.35 -12.10 0.46
N ALA A 181 21.58 -13.28 1.02
CA ALA A 181 21.06 -13.67 2.32
C ALA A 181 21.56 -12.73 3.43
N ALA A 182 22.87 -12.42 3.43
CA ALA A 182 23.44 -11.46 4.36
C ALA A 182 22.88 -10.04 4.14
N TYR A 183 22.57 -9.64 2.90
CA TYR A 183 21.93 -8.36 2.61
C TYR A 183 20.51 -8.29 3.17
N LEU A 184 19.68 -9.31 2.93
CA LEU A 184 18.33 -9.38 3.48
C LEU A 184 18.34 -9.33 5.01
N GLN A 185 19.25 -10.07 5.65
CA GLN A 185 19.40 -10.05 7.10
C GLN A 185 19.75 -8.65 7.61
N ARG A 186 20.73 -7.97 6.99
CA ARG A 186 21.07 -6.57 7.36
C ARG A 186 19.90 -5.62 7.22
N GLN A 187 19.06 -5.79 6.20
CA GLN A 187 17.86 -4.96 6.03
C GLN A 187 16.80 -5.26 7.09
N LEU A 188 16.66 -6.52 7.52
CA LEU A 188 15.76 -6.90 8.63
C LEU A 188 16.25 -6.38 9.99
N ASP A 189 17.56 -6.20 10.15
CA ASP A 189 18.21 -5.68 11.36
C ASP A 189 18.32 -4.14 11.39
N SER A 190 17.93 -3.47 10.30
CA SER A 190 17.98 -2.00 10.21
C SER A 190 16.95 -1.34 11.12
N SER A 191 17.34 -0.23 11.75
CA SER A 191 16.50 0.55 12.66
C SER A 191 15.56 1.53 11.95
N TYR A 192 15.86 1.89 10.71
CA TYR A 192 15.13 2.92 9.96
C TYR A 192 14.51 2.43 8.65
N CYS A 193 14.90 1.24 8.20
CA CYS A 193 14.48 0.61 6.94
C CYS A 193 14.03 -0.82 7.23
N TYR A 194 13.10 -1.35 6.45
CA TYR A 194 12.86 -2.79 6.42
C TYR A 194 12.44 -3.28 5.03
N PRO A 195 12.76 -4.55 4.70
CA PRO A 195 12.41 -5.13 3.42
C PRO A 195 10.99 -5.70 3.42
N LEU A 196 10.34 -5.62 2.26
CA LEU A 196 9.07 -6.27 1.96
C LEU A 196 9.18 -7.03 0.65
N LEU A 197 8.51 -8.17 0.59
CA LEU A 197 8.17 -8.86 -0.65
C LEU A 197 6.72 -8.53 -1.00
N GLY A 198 6.52 -8.03 -2.22
CA GLY A 198 5.18 -7.92 -2.80
C GLY A 198 4.76 -9.25 -3.39
N CYS A 199 3.51 -9.64 -3.14
CA CYS A 199 2.94 -10.89 -3.59
C CYS A 199 1.64 -10.63 -4.36
N PHE A 200 1.42 -11.38 -5.44
CA PHE A 200 0.10 -11.55 -6.04
C PHE A 200 -0.34 -12.99 -5.84
N ASP A 201 -1.50 -13.18 -5.20
CA ASP A 201 -2.04 -14.49 -4.81
C ASP A 201 -0.98 -15.33 -4.06
N ASP A 202 -0.35 -14.70 -3.07
CA ASP A 202 0.69 -15.27 -2.20
C ASP A 202 2.00 -15.67 -2.92
N ARG A 203 2.14 -15.35 -4.22
CA ARG A 203 3.39 -15.56 -4.98
C ARG A 203 4.22 -14.28 -5.02
N PRO A 204 5.45 -14.27 -4.46
CA PRO A 204 6.31 -13.10 -4.50
C PRO A 204 6.66 -12.70 -5.94
N PHE A 205 6.61 -11.40 -6.23
CA PHE A 205 6.93 -10.84 -7.55
C PHE A 205 7.99 -9.75 -7.53
N GLY A 206 8.18 -9.09 -6.39
CA GLY A 206 9.05 -7.93 -6.26
C GLY A 206 9.52 -7.73 -4.84
N TYR A 207 10.59 -6.95 -4.71
CA TYR A 207 11.24 -6.60 -3.46
C TYR A 207 11.19 -5.08 -3.28
N PHE A 208 10.91 -4.65 -2.06
CA PHE A 208 10.73 -3.26 -1.69
C PHE A 208 11.50 -2.98 -0.41
N GLU A 209 12.11 -1.81 -0.31
CA GLU A 209 12.66 -1.29 0.94
C GLU A 209 11.82 -0.11 1.33
N VAL A 210 11.29 -0.11 2.54
CA VAL A 210 10.51 1.00 3.06
C VAL A 210 11.23 1.60 4.27
N TYR A 211 11.42 2.91 4.24
CA TYR A 211 12.32 3.56 5.19
C TYR A 211 11.76 4.90 5.71
N TRP A 212 12.31 5.37 6.82
CA TRP A 212 12.09 6.74 7.30
C TRP A 212 13.00 7.69 6.53
N ALA A 213 12.40 8.51 5.67
CA ALA A 213 13.13 9.38 4.76
C ALA A 213 14.08 10.38 5.45
N PRO A 214 13.80 10.93 6.65
CA PRO A 214 14.76 11.75 7.38
C PRO A 214 16.08 11.03 7.70
N GLU A 215 16.03 9.72 7.98
CA GLU A 215 17.16 8.91 8.41
C GLU A 215 17.94 8.29 7.24
N ASP A 216 17.37 8.35 6.04
CA ASP A 216 18.00 7.91 4.80
C ASP A 216 18.78 9.04 4.11
N ARG A 217 19.66 8.69 3.17
CA ARG A 217 20.43 9.64 2.35
C ARG A 217 19.55 10.68 1.66
N ILE A 218 18.32 10.34 1.25
CA ILE A 218 17.40 11.29 0.61
C ILE A 218 17.06 12.49 1.51
N GLY A 219 17.07 12.31 2.84
CA GLY A 219 16.74 13.35 3.82
C GLY A 219 17.64 14.59 3.70
N ARG A 220 18.84 14.47 3.11
CA ARG A 220 19.73 15.62 2.87
C ARG A 220 19.35 16.47 1.66
N HIS A 221 18.44 15.97 0.82
CA HIS A 221 18.12 16.57 -0.47
C HIS A 221 16.78 17.31 -0.48
N TYR A 222 16.01 17.34 0.60
CA TYR A 222 14.78 18.13 0.69
C TYR A 222 14.42 18.45 2.15
N ARG A 223 13.41 19.31 2.35
CA ARG A 223 12.88 19.61 3.68
C ARG A 223 11.90 18.50 4.09
N TRP A 224 12.44 17.46 4.68
CA TRP A 224 11.67 16.33 5.22
C TRP A 224 10.78 16.76 6.39
N GLN A 225 9.74 15.96 6.63
CA GLN A 225 8.83 16.01 7.78
C GLN A 225 9.07 14.75 8.62
N PRO A 226 8.80 14.79 9.93
CA PRO A 226 9.27 13.75 10.84
C PRO A 226 8.86 12.33 10.47
N PHE A 227 7.70 12.16 9.83
CA PHE A 227 7.14 10.85 9.46
C PHE A 227 7.12 10.61 7.94
N ASP A 228 7.92 11.35 7.16
CA ASP A 228 8.05 11.03 5.74
C ASP A 228 8.59 9.60 5.57
N ARG A 229 7.90 8.81 4.75
CA ARG A 229 8.35 7.47 4.35
C ARG A 229 9.00 7.55 2.99
N GLY A 230 9.99 6.71 2.75
CA GLY A 230 10.57 6.51 1.43
C GLY A 230 10.47 5.07 0.99
N LEU A 231 10.65 4.84 -0.30
CA LEU A 231 10.71 3.49 -0.85
C LEU A 231 11.75 3.30 -1.95
N HIS A 232 12.40 2.13 -1.93
CA HIS A 232 13.08 1.55 -3.07
C HIS A 232 12.30 0.33 -3.55
N MET A 233 12.43 0.01 -4.83
CA MET A 233 11.63 -1.05 -5.44
C MET A 233 12.35 -1.74 -6.60
N LEU A 234 12.13 -3.04 -6.70
CA LEU A 234 12.40 -3.83 -7.89
C LEU A 234 11.25 -4.80 -8.13
N VAL A 235 10.90 -4.97 -9.40
CA VAL A 235 10.04 -6.07 -9.84
C VAL A 235 10.96 -7.15 -10.40
N GLY A 236 10.94 -8.33 -9.79
CA GLY A 236 11.77 -9.46 -10.17
C GLY A 236 11.13 -10.29 -11.28
N GLU A 237 9.84 -10.58 -11.15
CA GLU A 237 9.11 -11.44 -12.09
C GLU A 237 8.67 -10.65 -13.34
N GLU A 238 9.02 -11.17 -14.53
CA GLU A 238 8.78 -10.49 -15.81
C GLU A 238 7.28 -10.41 -16.16
N ASP A 239 6.50 -11.41 -15.77
CA ASP A 239 5.05 -11.53 -15.99
C ASP A 239 4.22 -10.69 -15.01
N ARG A 240 4.87 -9.96 -14.10
CA ARG A 240 4.26 -9.04 -13.12
C ARG A 240 4.65 -7.58 -13.39
N ARG A 241 5.00 -7.28 -14.64
CA ARG A 241 5.32 -5.93 -15.12
C ARG A 241 4.22 -5.39 -16.02
N GLY A 242 4.18 -4.06 -16.14
CA GLY A 242 3.23 -3.35 -16.99
C GLY A 242 2.44 -2.33 -16.20
N ALA A 243 1.77 -1.42 -16.91
CA ALA A 243 1.09 -0.27 -16.30
C ALA A 243 0.03 -0.68 -15.27
N HIS A 244 -0.73 -1.76 -15.54
CA HIS A 244 -1.77 -2.26 -14.64
C HIS A 244 -1.19 -2.84 -13.34
N TYR A 245 -0.10 -3.61 -13.43
CA TYR A 245 0.60 -4.12 -12.24
C TYR A 245 1.21 -2.99 -11.42
N ILE A 246 1.95 -2.07 -12.06
CA ILE A 246 2.56 -0.92 -11.37
C ILE A 246 1.50 -0.09 -10.66
N ARG A 247 0.39 0.22 -11.33
CA ARG A 247 -0.74 0.93 -10.71
C ARG A 247 -1.20 0.21 -9.45
N SER A 248 -1.42 -1.11 -9.53
CA SER A 248 -1.90 -1.92 -8.40
C SER A 248 -0.93 -1.91 -7.22
N TRP A 249 0.31 -2.39 -7.42
CA TRP A 249 1.22 -2.57 -6.29
C TRP A 249 1.77 -1.24 -5.76
N LEU A 250 1.98 -0.22 -6.60
CA LEU A 250 2.52 1.06 -6.12
C LEU A 250 1.48 1.82 -5.29
N ARG A 251 0.21 1.82 -5.71
CA ARG A 251 -0.89 2.36 -4.90
C ARG A 251 -1.07 1.56 -3.62
N GLY A 252 -1.06 0.23 -3.70
CA GLY A 252 -1.17 -0.63 -2.53
C GLY A 252 -0.04 -0.44 -1.51
N LEU A 253 1.21 -0.31 -1.97
CA LEU A 253 2.37 -0.05 -1.11
C LEU A 253 2.28 1.34 -0.47
N THR A 254 1.93 2.37 -1.26
CA THR A 254 1.76 3.74 -0.77
C THR A 254 0.64 3.81 0.27
N HIS A 255 -0.48 3.12 0.00
CA HIS A 255 -1.59 2.99 0.93
C HIS A 255 -1.16 2.31 2.23
N TYR A 256 -0.43 1.19 2.16
CA TYR A 256 0.15 0.56 3.34
C TYR A 256 0.97 1.55 4.17
N LEU A 257 1.87 2.32 3.55
CA LEU A 257 2.71 3.29 4.27
C LEU A 257 1.90 4.38 5.00
N TYR A 258 0.77 4.81 4.42
CA TYR A 258 -0.14 5.75 5.08
C TYR A 258 -0.95 5.12 6.22
N LEU A 259 -1.24 3.82 6.14
CA LEU A 259 -1.95 3.10 7.20
C LEU A 259 -1.02 2.66 8.32
N ASP A 260 0.23 2.31 8.03
CA ASP A 260 1.24 1.83 8.98
C ASP A 260 1.55 2.91 10.04
N GLU A 261 1.76 4.15 9.59
CA GLU A 261 1.93 5.32 10.43
C GLU A 261 0.98 6.45 9.98
N PRO A 262 -0.13 6.69 10.69
CA PRO A 262 -1.13 7.69 10.33
C PRO A 262 -0.60 9.13 10.25
N ARG A 263 0.51 9.46 10.92
CA ARG A 263 1.17 10.78 10.83
C ARG A 263 1.99 10.95 9.55
N THR A 264 2.19 9.89 8.78
CA THR A 264 2.83 9.96 7.46
C THR A 264 1.92 10.74 6.51
N THR A 265 2.41 11.90 6.06
CA THR A 265 1.72 12.77 5.10
C THR A 265 2.33 12.67 3.70
N ARG A 266 3.57 12.17 3.58
CA ARG A 266 4.30 12.11 2.31
C ARG A 266 5.07 10.81 2.16
N VAL A 267 5.07 10.29 0.94
CA VAL A 267 5.92 9.18 0.52
C VAL A 267 6.84 9.65 -0.59
N VAL A 268 8.15 9.39 -0.46
CA VAL A 268 9.17 9.83 -1.41
C VAL A 268 9.93 8.68 -2.05
N ALA A 269 10.54 8.94 -3.20
CA ALA A 269 11.58 8.07 -3.76
C ALA A 269 12.55 8.87 -4.64
N GLU A 270 13.66 8.25 -5.00
CA GLU A 270 14.76 8.85 -5.76
C GLU A 270 15.25 7.99 -6.95
N PRO A 271 14.38 7.64 -7.90
CA PRO A 271 14.80 6.90 -9.09
C PRO A 271 15.85 7.66 -9.90
N ARG A 272 16.65 6.93 -10.71
CA ARG A 272 17.56 7.54 -11.68
C ARG A 272 16.77 8.44 -12.64
N ALA A 273 17.30 9.63 -12.92
CA ALA A 273 16.63 10.63 -13.75
C ALA A 273 16.44 10.19 -15.21
N ASP A 274 17.20 9.20 -15.66
CA ASP A 274 17.12 8.58 -16.99
C ASP A 274 16.03 7.49 -17.11
N ASN A 275 15.36 7.10 -16.01
CA ASN A 275 14.33 6.06 -16.01
C ASN A 275 12.96 6.57 -16.52
N GLN A 276 12.92 7.01 -17.78
CA GLN A 276 11.72 7.55 -18.43
C GLN A 276 10.53 6.57 -18.43
N ARG A 277 10.80 5.26 -18.41
CA ARG A 277 9.74 4.24 -18.32
C ARG A 277 8.99 4.34 -16.99
N LEU A 278 9.72 4.44 -15.87
CA LEU A 278 9.12 4.59 -14.55
C LEU A 278 8.32 5.90 -14.45
N PHE A 279 8.88 7.03 -14.94
CA PHE A 279 8.22 8.34 -14.85
C PHE A 279 6.87 8.41 -15.57
N ARG A 280 6.62 7.56 -16.57
CA ARG A 280 5.29 7.48 -17.22
C ARG A 280 4.23 6.83 -16.34
N HIS A 281 4.61 6.02 -15.37
CA HIS A 281 3.67 5.28 -14.52
C HIS A 281 3.38 6.01 -13.19
N LEU A 282 4.36 6.77 -12.68
CA LEU A 282 4.29 7.43 -11.38
C LEU A 282 3.08 8.38 -11.19
N PRO A 283 2.67 9.22 -12.16
CA PRO A 283 1.50 10.09 -11.99
C PRO A 283 0.21 9.31 -11.73
N THR A 284 0.05 8.13 -12.34
CA THR A 284 -1.15 7.29 -12.14
C THR A 284 -1.24 6.73 -10.71
N ALA A 285 -0.13 6.71 -9.98
CA ALA A 285 -0.07 6.33 -8.57
C ALA A 285 0.08 7.55 -7.64
N GLY A 286 -0.13 8.78 -8.13
CA GLY A 286 -0.08 10.01 -7.32
C GLY A 286 1.32 10.56 -7.04
N TYR A 287 2.35 10.08 -7.73
CA TYR A 287 3.71 10.58 -7.56
C TYR A 287 4.02 11.67 -8.59
N HIS A 288 4.46 12.83 -8.11
CA HIS A 288 4.92 13.94 -8.94
C HIS A 288 6.41 14.21 -8.74
N THR A 289 7.04 14.81 -9.74
CA THR A 289 8.45 15.24 -9.65
C THR A 289 8.53 16.53 -8.85
N VAL A 290 9.39 16.55 -7.83
CA VAL A 290 9.69 17.76 -7.05
C VAL A 290 10.89 18.48 -7.64
N LYS A 291 12.00 17.75 -7.85
CA LYS A 291 13.23 18.26 -8.44
C LYS A 291 14.19 17.13 -8.82
N GLU A 292 15.27 17.48 -9.51
CA GLU A 292 16.42 16.60 -9.70
C GLU A 292 17.61 17.02 -8.84
N PHE A 293 18.47 16.06 -8.52
CA PHE A 293 19.68 16.27 -7.74
C PHE A 293 20.68 15.14 -7.99
N ASP A 294 21.92 15.33 -7.56
CA ASP A 294 22.99 14.35 -7.74
C ASP A 294 23.32 13.64 -6.43
N PHE A 295 23.35 12.31 -6.49
CA PHE A 295 24.16 11.50 -5.58
C PHE A 295 25.54 11.25 -6.22
N PRO A 296 26.57 10.89 -5.42
CA PRO A 296 27.91 10.61 -5.97
C PRO A 296 27.93 9.59 -7.12
N HIS A 297 26.97 8.66 -7.15
CA HIS A 297 26.89 7.55 -8.09
C HIS A 297 25.73 7.67 -9.11
N LYS A 298 24.84 8.66 -9.00
CA LYS A 298 23.71 8.84 -9.96
C LYS A 298 23.07 10.24 -9.92
N ARG A 299 22.61 10.70 -11.09
CA ARG A 299 21.59 11.75 -11.20
C ARG A 299 20.22 11.17 -10.83
N SER A 300 19.58 11.74 -9.82
CA SER A 300 18.30 11.27 -9.29
C SER A 300 17.19 12.30 -9.45
N ARG A 301 15.95 11.82 -9.47
CA ARG A 301 14.76 12.66 -9.45
C ARG A 301 14.00 12.41 -8.16
N LEU A 302 13.85 13.42 -7.33
CA LEU A 302 12.97 13.38 -6.16
C LEU A 302 11.53 13.35 -6.64
N ILE A 303 10.84 12.26 -6.33
CA ILE A 303 9.40 12.14 -6.53
C ILE A 303 8.70 12.08 -5.18
N MET A 304 7.46 12.58 -5.13
CA MET A 304 6.68 12.67 -3.91
C MET A 304 5.22 12.36 -4.18
N ASN A 305 4.62 11.63 -3.25
CA ASN A 305 3.18 11.41 -3.13
C ASN A 305 2.69 12.06 -1.84
N GLN A 306 1.52 12.71 -1.88
CA GLN A 306 0.91 13.37 -0.72
C GLN A 306 -0.37 12.65 -0.31
N ARG A 307 -0.54 12.47 1.01
CA ARG A 307 -1.64 11.72 1.62
C ARG A 307 -3.00 12.24 1.18
N ASP A 308 -3.19 13.56 1.27
CA ASP A 308 -4.46 14.20 0.96
C ASP A 308 -4.84 14.00 -0.52
N GLU A 309 -3.89 14.21 -1.43
CA GLU A 309 -4.08 13.98 -2.86
C GLU A 309 -4.35 12.50 -3.17
N PHE A 310 -3.65 11.60 -2.48
CA PHE A 310 -3.81 10.16 -2.62
C PHE A 310 -5.23 9.72 -2.27
N PHE A 311 -5.75 10.09 -1.10
CA PHE A 311 -7.08 9.64 -0.66
C PHE A 311 -8.24 10.39 -1.33
N ARG A 312 -8.04 11.64 -1.76
CA ARG A 312 -9.08 12.44 -2.45
C ARG A 312 -9.23 12.10 -3.93
N GLY A 313 -8.11 11.97 -4.65
CA GLY A 313 -8.11 11.99 -6.11
C GLY A 313 -7.57 10.74 -6.78
N ILE A 314 -6.55 10.10 -6.20
CA ILE A 314 -5.88 8.95 -6.84
C ILE A 314 -6.59 7.64 -6.49
N GLY A 315 -6.84 7.44 -5.20
CA GLY A 315 -7.44 6.23 -4.63
C GLY A 315 -6.65 4.96 -4.94
N LEU A 316 -7.30 3.83 -4.67
CA LEU A 316 -6.80 2.50 -4.96
C LEU A 316 -7.30 1.99 -6.31
#